data_AF-A0A355TR80-F1
#
_entry.id   AF-A0A355TR80-F1
#
_cell.length_a   1.000
_cell.length_b   1.000
_cell.length_c   1.000
_cell.angle_alpha   90.00
_cell.angle_beta   90.00
_cell.angle_gamma   90.00
#
_symmetry.space_group_name_H-M   'P 1'
#
loop_
_entity.id
_entity.type
_entity.pdbx_description
1 polymer ?
#
loop_
_entity_poly.entity_id
_entity_poly.type
_entity_poly.pdbx_seq_one_letter_code
_entity_poly.pdbx_strand_id
1 'polypeptide(L)'
;MPLTAEGGQARPKPLVIPQYCKGCGRCAAACPKKCIAPTGEVNPETGYVPVSIDYSKCIGCGICCSSCPEPYALHLDNVKYFWELPAQEQENVKHEKLPVAEPVADKFIPLPDTEPLMIKGTYASAIGALLAGCRHFFGYPITPSTEGAELMAKILPHIQGVFIQAVSEVATVNYMYGCGSAGRPCMTFTSSPGFSLMLEGISYMIGAEVPGVIVNVMRGGPGLGNIGPEQSDIKLVCRGLGHGNTHALALAPADPQEMLDLTMEAFRLAFKYRQPVIILGDGYLGQVTSQVKLPKHMVEPGIPAWATAGDREHRANLVTSIRLTEADLEKLNHHLNDIYA
;
A
#
# COMPACT_ATOMS: atom_id res chain seq x y z
N MET A 1 8.32 34.65 6.91
CA MET A 1 8.84 35.70 6.00
C MET A 1 7.86 36.87 6.04
N PRO A 2 8.33 38.09 6.34
CA PRO A 2 7.44 39.25 6.46
C PRO A 2 6.97 39.68 5.07
N LEU A 3 5.65 39.83 4.91
CA LEU A 3 5.02 40.38 3.71
C LEU A 3 5.35 41.88 3.66
N THR A 4 6.31 42.29 2.82
CA THR A 4 6.58 43.71 2.56
C THR A 4 5.62 44.21 1.49
N ALA A 5 4.62 45.02 1.89
CA ALA A 5 3.81 45.78 0.96
C ALA A 5 4.64 46.95 0.42
N GLU A 6 4.89 46.98 -0.89
CA GLU A 6 5.43 48.16 -1.54
C GLU A 6 4.42 49.30 -1.46
N GLY A 7 4.82 50.41 -0.83
CA GLY A 7 4.17 51.72 -0.97
C GLY A 7 2.75 51.87 -0.40
N GLY A 8 2.62 52.34 0.85
CA GLY A 8 1.48 53.14 1.34
C GLY A 8 0.04 52.64 1.16
N GLN A 9 -0.18 51.44 0.62
CA GLN A 9 -1.51 50.90 0.29
C GLN A 9 -2.13 50.18 1.49
N ALA A 10 -3.47 50.21 1.53
CA ALA A 10 -4.26 49.49 2.52
C ALA A 10 -3.82 48.02 2.61
N ARG A 11 -3.75 47.47 3.83
CA ARG A 11 -3.37 46.07 4.04
C ARG A 11 -4.24 45.14 3.18
N PRO A 12 -3.65 44.17 2.46
CA PRO A 12 -4.40 43.27 1.61
C PRO A 12 -5.44 42.52 2.44
N LYS A 13 -6.68 42.49 1.96
CA LYS A 13 -7.77 41.80 2.63
C LYS A 13 -7.80 40.33 2.20
N PRO A 14 -8.20 39.41 3.09
CA PRO A 14 -8.39 38.01 2.74
C PRO A 14 -9.54 37.86 1.73
N LEU A 15 -9.33 37.06 0.69
CA LEU A 15 -10.30 36.64 -0.31
C LEU A 15 -10.62 35.15 -0.10
N VAL A 16 -11.90 34.80 -0.15
CA VAL A 16 -12.35 33.40 -0.12
C VAL A 16 -12.66 32.95 -1.54
N ILE A 17 -12.12 31.81 -1.97
CA ILE A 17 -12.54 31.11 -3.19
C ILE A 17 -13.47 29.95 -2.77
N PRO A 18 -14.79 30.04 -3.00
CA PRO A 18 -15.76 29.05 -2.52
C PRO A 18 -15.53 27.62 -3.04
N GLN A 19 -14.91 27.48 -4.21
CA GLN A 19 -14.63 26.19 -4.88
C GLN A 19 -13.58 25.36 -4.13
N TYR A 20 -12.67 26.00 -3.40
CA TYR A 20 -11.64 25.32 -2.62
C TYR A 20 -11.99 25.27 -1.13
N CYS A 21 -13.01 26.02 -0.68
CA CYS A 21 -13.39 26.07 0.73
C CYS A 21 -14.01 24.75 1.22
N LYS A 22 -13.37 24.11 2.20
CA LYS A 22 -13.85 22.87 2.85
C LYS A 22 -14.85 23.08 4.00
N GLY A 23 -15.25 24.32 4.28
CA GLY A 23 -16.24 24.62 5.32
C GLY A 23 -15.83 24.29 6.78
N CYS A 24 -14.54 24.06 7.07
CA CYS A 24 -14.07 23.60 8.38
C CYS A 24 -14.18 24.63 9.53
N GLY A 25 -14.50 25.90 9.24
CA GLY A 25 -14.70 26.95 10.24
C GLY A 25 -13.44 27.47 10.97
N ARG A 26 -12.24 26.92 10.70
CA ARG A 26 -10.98 27.33 11.38
C ARG A 26 -10.67 28.81 11.21
N CYS A 27 -10.88 29.36 10.02
CA CYS A 27 -10.68 30.78 9.72
C CYS A 27 -11.63 31.69 10.52
N ALA A 28 -12.87 31.24 10.77
CA ALA A 28 -13.84 31.95 11.60
C ALA A 28 -13.43 31.95 13.07
N ALA A 29 -12.97 30.81 13.59
CA ALA A 29 -12.45 30.70 14.96
C ALA A 29 -11.18 31.55 15.17
N ALA A 30 -10.31 31.62 14.17
CA ALA A 30 -9.06 32.39 14.22
C ALA A 30 -9.26 33.90 14.02
N CYS A 31 -10.45 34.36 13.63
CA CYS A 31 -10.69 35.77 13.30
C CYS A 31 -10.87 36.62 14.57
N PRO A 32 -9.93 37.54 14.92
CA PRO A 32 -10.03 38.34 16.14
C PRO A 32 -11.19 39.36 16.11
N LYS A 33 -11.61 39.77 14.91
CA LYS A 33 -12.73 40.71 14.70
C LYS A 33 -14.06 40.00 14.41
N LYS A 34 -14.08 38.67 14.42
CA LYS A 34 -15.26 37.84 14.10
C LYS A 34 -15.96 38.29 12.81
N CYS A 35 -15.18 38.61 11.79
CA CYS A 35 -15.68 39.08 10.50
C CYS A 35 -15.85 37.94 9.49
N ILE A 36 -15.73 36.68 9.90
CA ILE A 36 -15.88 35.51 9.03
C ILE A 36 -16.97 34.61 9.61
N ALA A 37 -17.93 34.22 8.77
CA ALA A 37 -19.03 33.35 9.15
C ALA A 37 -19.36 32.37 8.00
N PRO A 38 -19.96 31.21 8.28
CA PRO A 38 -20.51 30.35 7.23
C PRO A 38 -21.54 31.14 6.42
N THR A 39 -21.55 30.93 5.10
CA THR A 39 -22.55 31.52 4.19
C THR A 39 -23.95 30.99 4.45
N GLY A 40 -24.05 29.76 4.99
CA GLY A 40 -25.33 29.07 5.21
C GLY A 40 -25.86 28.36 3.96
N GLU A 41 -25.25 28.60 2.80
CA GLU A 41 -25.59 27.95 1.53
C GLU A 41 -24.57 26.85 1.22
N VAL A 42 -25.05 25.71 0.71
CA VAL A 42 -24.17 24.62 0.28
C VAL A 42 -23.69 24.91 -1.14
N ASN A 43 -22.37 24.91 -1.35
CA ASN A 43 -21.81 25.02 -2.69
C ASN A 43 -22.13 23.73 -3.47
N PRO A 44 -22.85 23.79 -4.61
CA PRO A 44 -23.29 22.62 -5.36
C PRO A 44 -22.14 21.82 -5.98
N GLU A 45 -20.98 22.43 -6.25
CA GLU A 45 -19.83 21.75 -6.84
C GLU A 45 -19.04 20.96 -5.80
N THR A 46 -18.97 21.45 -4.56
CA THR A 46 -18.09 20.89 -3.53
C THR A 46 -18.85 20.17 -2.42
N GLY A 47 -20.15 20.42 -2.27
CA GLY A 47 -20.98 19.88 -1.19
C GLY A 47 -20.72 20.51 0.19
N TYR A 48 -19.85 21.52 0.29
CA TYR A 48 -19.51 22.18 1.57
C TYR A 48 -20.20 23.53 1.70
N VAL A 49 -20.34 24.01 2.94
CA VAL A 49 -20.80 25.38 3.24
C VAL A 49 -19.58 26.30 3.33
N PRO A 50 -19.28 27.12 2.31
CA PRO A 50 -18.14 28.03 2.33
C PRO A 50 -18.35 29.15 3.36
N VAL A 51 -17.25 29.79 3.75
CA VAL A 51 -17.30 30.98 4.61
C VAL A 51 -17.40 32.27 3.78
N SER A 52 -18.03 33.29 4.33
CA SER A 52 -18.05 34.66 3.82
C SER A 52 -17.34 35.60 4.78
N ILE A 53 -16.77 36.68 4.24
CA ILE A 53 -16.08 37.71 5.02
C ILE A 53 -16.86 39.02 4.98
N ASP A 54 -17.15 39.56 6.15
CA ASP A 54 -17.65 40.93 6.33
C ASP A 54 -16.48 41.91 6.24
N TYR A 55 -16.28 42.47 5.04
CA TYR A 55 -15.17 43.38 4.75
C TYR A 55 -15.24 44.71 5.49
N SER A 56 -16.39 45.09 6.07
CA SER A 56 -16.54 46.30 6.89
C SER A 56 -15.81 46.19 8.24
N LYS A 57 -15.73 44.97 8.78
CA LYS A 57 -15.08 44.65 10.07
C LYS A 57 -13.64 44.15 9.90
N CYS A 58 -13.26 43.77 8.68
CA CYS A 58 -11.97 43.17 8.40
C CYS A 58 -10.82 44.20 8.47
N ILE A 59 -9.81 43.91 9.29
CA ILE A 59 -8.61 44.75 9.47
C ILE A 59 -7.38 44.28 8.66
N GLY A 60 -7.53 43.27 7.80
CA GLY A 60 -6.45 42.77 6.94
C GLY A 60 -5.25 42.19 7.70
N CYS A 61 -5.46 41.48 8.83
CA CYS A 61 -4.36 40.91 9.62
C CYS A 61 -3.80 39.59 9.05
N GLY A 62 -4.49 38.95 8.10
CA GLY A 62 -4.04 37.70 7.45
C GLY A 62 -4.04 36.43 8.31
N ILE A 63 -4.41 36.50 9.59
CA ILE A 63 -4.43 35.33 10.50
C ILE A 63 -5.31 34.21 9.93
N CYS A 64 -6.49 34.56 9.42
CA CYS A 64 -7.41 33.60 8.81
C CYS A 64 -6.77 32.81 7.64
N CYS A 65 -5.95 33.45 6.80
CA CYS A 65 -5.22 32.78 5.71
C CYS A 65 -4.16 31.82 6.28
N SER A 66 -3.43 32.22 7.31
CA SER A 66 -2.43 31.35 7.97
C SER A 66 -3.04 30.16 8.71
N SER A 67 -4.30 30.27 9.13
CA SER A 67 -5.05 29.19 9.80
C SER A 67 -5.82 28.30 8.82
N CYS A 68 -5.84 28.65 7.53
CA CYS A 68 -6.54 27.87 6.53
C CYS A 68 -5.75 26.59 6.21
N PRO A 69 -6.33 25.39 6.38
CA PRO A 69 -5.66 24.15 5.98
C PRO A 69 -5.62 23.96 4.46
N GLU A 70 -6.37 24.79 3.71
CA GLU A 70 -6.44 24.76 2.26
C GLU A 70 -5.96 26.11 1.70
N PRO A 71 -4.69 26.23 1.27
CA PRO A 71 -4.08 27.52 0.91
C PRO A 71 -4.75 28.19 -0.29
N TYR A 72 -5.44 27.44 -1.15
CA TYR A 72 -6.21 27.98 -2.29
C TYR A 72 -7.60 28.48 -1.91
N ALA A 73 -8.14 28.08 -0.77
CA ALA A 73 -9.48 28.49 -0.33
C ALA A 73 -9.53 29.91 0.25
N LEU A 74 -8.45 30.32 0.91
CA LEU A 74 -8.39 31.60 1.59
C LEU A 74 -6.98 32.18 1.53
N HIS A 75 -6.84 33.24 0.75
CA HIS A 75 -5.55 33.89 0.52
C HIS A 75 -5.73 35.41 0.55
N LEU A 76 -4.64 36.14 0.67
CA LEU A 76 -4.63 37.60 0.64
C LEU A 76 -4.79 38.06 -0.80
N ASP A 77 -5.64 39.06 -1.00
CA ASP A 77 -5.80 39.73 -2.27
C ASP A 77 -4.51 40.48 -2.65
N ASN A 78 -4.17 40.52 -3.93
CA ASN A 78 -2.98 41.18 -4.48
C ASN A 78 -1.62 40.73 -3.89
N VAL A 79 -1.52 39.50 -3.39
CA VAL A 79 -0.24 38.88 -2.99
C VAL A 79 0.09 37.77 -3.95
N LYS A 80 1.25 37.84 -4.62
CA LYS A 80 1.79 36.70 -5.37
C LYS A 80 2.32 35.66 -4.41
N TYR A 81 1.80 34.46 -4.50
CA TYR A 81 2.28 33.35 -3.70
C TYR A 81 3.38 32.58 -4.42
N PHE A 82 4.34 32.02 -3.66
CA PHE A 82 5.45 31.27 -4.26
C PHE A 82 5.00 29.98 -4.97
N TRP A 83 3.78 29.51 -4.70
CA TRP A 83 3.16 28.34 -5.33
C TRP A 83 2.26 28.69 -6.51
N GLU A 84 2.02 29.97 -6.78
CA GLU A 84 1.30 30.39 -7.98
C GLU A 84 2.24 30.31 -9.18
N LEU A 85 1.98 29.32 -10.05
CA LEU A 85 2.64 29.28 -11.36
C LEU A 85 2.28 30.55 -12.14
N PRO A 86 3.24 31.21 -12.81
CA PRO A 86 2.95 32.31 -13.72
C PRO A 86 1.87 31.89 -14.73
N ALA A 87 0.94 32.78 -15.08
CA ALA A 87 -0.14 32.47 -16.03
C ALA A 87 0.39 31.88 -17.36
N GLN A 88 1.56 32.35 -17.79
CA GLN A 88 2.25 31.86 -18.97
C GLN A 88 2.78 30.42 -18.83
N GLU A 89 3.11 29.96 -17.62
CA GLU A 89 3.48 28.56 -17.34
C GLU A 89 2.25 27.66 -17.18
N GLN A 90 1.14 28.19 -16.66
CA GLN A 90 -0.15 27.49 -16.59
C GLN A 90 -0.73 27.22 -17.98
N GLU A 91 -0.68 28.20 -18.88
CA GLU A 91 -1.15 28.07 -20.28
C GLU A 91 -0.25 27.18 -21.14
N ASN A 92 1.03 27.03 -20.77
CA ASN A 92 2.01 26.24 -21.51
C ASN A 92 2.28 24.85 -20.90
N VAL A 93 1.41 24.34 -20.00
CA VAL A 93 1.49 22.95 -19.53
C VAL A 93 1.16 22.02 -20.71
N LYS A 94 2.20 21.66 -21.47
CA LYS A 94 2.11 20.60 -22.46
C LYS A 94 2.05 19.28 -21.71
N HIS A 95 0.89 18.63 -21.73
CA HIS A 95 0.79 17.23 -21.35
C HIS A 95 1.59 16.40 -22.35
N GLU A 96 2.86 16.15 -22.01
CA GLU A 96 3.70 15.24 -22.77
C GLU A 96 3.06 13.84 -22.74
N LYS A 97 2.93 13.21 -23.91
CA LYS A 97 2.53 11.80 -23.96
C LYS A 97 3.64 10.99 -23.33
N LEU A 98 3.37 10.42 -22.16
CA LEU A 98 4.30 9.56 -21.47
C LEU A 98 4.45 8.23 -22.25
N PRO A 99 5.67 7.67 -22.33
CA PRO A 99 5.85 6.34 -22.87
C PRO A 99 5.09 5.30 -22.01
N VAL A 100 4.67 4.21 -22.64
CA VAL A 100 4.10 3.05 -21.95
C VAL A 100 5.23 2.07 -21.69
N ALA A 101 5.32 1.57 -20.46
CA ALA A 101 6.33 0.59 -20.10
C ALA A 101 6.12 -0.76 -20.81
N GLU A 102 7.21 -1.36 -21.27
CA GLU A 102 7.22 -2.75 -21.75
C GLU A 102 7.62 -3.69 -20.60
N PRO A 103 6.99 -4.86 -20.47
CA PRO A 103 7.30 -5.77 -19.39
C PRO A 103 8.70 -6.37 -19.57
N VAL A 104 9.52 -6.27 -18.53
CA VAL A 104 10.80 -6.99 -18.46
C VAL A 104 10.52 -8.40 -17.97
N ALA A 105 10.95 -9.40 -18.74
CA ALA A 105 10.73 -10.81 -18.40
C ALA A 105 11.65 -11.29 -17.26
N ASP A 106 11.16 -12.29 -16.52
CA ASP A 106 11.94 -12.99 -15.50
C ASP A 106 13.13 -13.73 -16.13
N LYS A 107 14.24 -13.78 -15.41
CA LYS A 107 15.41 -14.58 -15.79
C LYS A 107 15.57 -15.76 -14.84
N PHE A 108 15.92 -16.91 -15.40
CA PHE A 108 16.19 -18.13 -14.64
C PHE A 108 17.70 -18.34 -14.55
N ILE A 109 18.22 -18.33 -13.33
CA ILE A 109 19.65 -18.49 -13.04
C ILE A 109 19.86 -19.92 -12.56
N PRO A 110 20.68 -20.74 -13.24
CA PRO A 110 20.95 -22.10 -12.81
C PRO A 110 21.69 -22.10 -11.48
N LEU A 111 21.30 -23.00 -10.58
CA LEU A 111 21.96 -23.22 -9.30
C LEU A 111 22.94 -24.39 -9.42
N PRO A 112 24.05 -24.37 -8.69
CA PRO A 112 24.93 -25.53 -8.61
C PRO A 112 24.22 -26.69 -7.91
N ASP A 113 24.62 -27.92 -8.22
CA ASP A 113 24.16 -29.09 -7.47
C ASP A 113 24.67 -29.00 -6.03
N THR A 114 23.76 -29.12 -5.07
CA THR A 114 24.07 -29.09 -3.64
C THR A 114 23.51 -30.31 -2.95
N GLU A 115 24.19 -30.73 -1.88
CA GLU A 115 23.62 -31.72 -0.97
C GLU A 115 22.33 -31.19 -0.32
N PRO A 116 21.39 -32.07 0.04
CA PRO A 116 20.17 -31.70 0.73
C PRO A 116 20.45 -30.99 2.06
N LEU A 117 19.65 -29.98 2.39
CA LEU A 117 19.73 -29.21 3.62
C LEU A 117 18.83 -29.85 4.69
N MET A 118 19.23 -29.79 5.96
CA MET A 118 18.36 -30.14 7.10
C MET A 118 17.87 -28.87 7.78
N ILE A 119 16.65 -28.44 7.47
CA ILE A 119 16.13 -27.12 7.86
C ILE A 119 14.68 -27.18 8.34
N LYS A 120 14.29 -26.17 9.12
CA LYS A 120 12.91 -25.95 9.56
C LYS A 120 12.00 -25.57 8.38
N GLY A 121 10.70 -25.85 8.49
CA GLY A 121 9.72 -25.45 7.46
C GLY A 121 9.67 -23.94 7.21
N THR A 122 9.73 -23.10 8.25
CA THR A 122 9.79 -21.62 8.08
C THR A 122 11.05 -21.16 7.34
N TYR A 123 12.20 -21.81 7.59
CA TYR A 123 13.43 -21.55 6.85
C TYR A 123 13.31 -22.00 5.39
N ALA A 124 12.67 -23.12 5.13
CA ALA A 124 12.45 -23.62 3.78
C ALA A 124 11.59 -22.63 2.96
N SER A 125 10.52 -22.08 3.53
CA SER A 125 9.73 -21.03 2.88
C SER A 125 10.53 -19.73 2.67
N ALA A 126 11.32 -19.28 3.65
CA ALA A 126 12.18 -18.11 3.50
C ALA A 126 13.22 -18.31 2.37
N ILE A 127 13.84 -19.50 2.28
CA ILE A 127 14.75 -19.84 1.18
C ILE A 127 14.00 -19.87 -0.14
N GLY A 128 12.82 -20.49 -0.21
CA GLY A 128 11.97 -20.49 -1.41
C GLY A 128 11.67 -19.08 -1.89
N ALA A 129 11.36 -18.15 -0.98
CA ALA A 129 11.15 -16.75 -1.33
C ALA A 129 12.41 -16.08 -1.89
N LEU A 130 13.56 -16.28 -1.27
CA LEU A 130 14.84 -15.73 -1.75
C LEU A 130 15.19 -16.24 -3.14
N LEU A 131 14.95 -17.54 -3.40
CA LEU A 131 15.15 -18.20 -4.69
C LEU A 131 14.11 -17.78 -5.73
N ALA A 132 12.92 -17.36 -5.33
CA ALA A 132 11.93 -16.73 -6.20
C ALA A 132 12.26 -15.25 -6.50
N GLY A 133 13.38 -14.74 -5.98
CA GLY A 133 13.79 -13.35 -6.21
C GLY A 133 13.19 -12.34 -5.24
N CYS A 134 12.54 -12.78 -4.16
CA CYS A 134 12.09 -11.89 -3.11
C CYS A 134 13.28 -11.15 -2.47
N ARG A 135 13.18 -9.83 -2.43
CA ARG A 135 14.17 -8.94 -1.81
C ARG A 135 13.56 -8.00 -0.79
N HIS A 136 12.26 -8.13 -0.51
CA HIS A 136 11.54 -7.21 0.37
C HIS A 136 10.74 -8.01 1.38
N PHE A 137 11.09 -7.84 2.65
CA PHE A 137 10.37 -8.44 3.77
C PHE A 137 9.84 -7.33 4.68
N PHE A 138 8.56 -7.44 5.01
CA PHE A 138 7.90 -6.59 5.98
C PHE A 138 7.22 -7.51 6.99
N GLY A 139 7.38 -7.29 8.29
CA GLY A 139 6.76 -8.17 9.26
C GLY A 139 6.76 -7.64 10.68
N TYR A 140 5.82 -8.14 11.48
CA TYR A 140 5.73 -7.92 12.92
C TYR A 140 6.02 -9.25 13.64
N PRO A 141 6.86 -9.28 14.70
CA PRO A 141 7.19 -10.53 15.38
C PRO A 141 5.97 -11.20 16.02
N ILE A 142 5.68 -12.45 15.64
CA ILE A 142 4.61 -13.26 16.22
C ILE A 142 4.97 -14.76 16.19
N THR A 143 4.81 -15.45 17.32
CA THR A 143 4.99 -16.90 17.41
C THR A 143 3.82 -17.63 16.75
N PRO A 144 4.03 -18.70 15.97
CA PRO A 144 5.26 -19.48 15.74
C PRO A 144 5.94 -19.22 14.37
N SER A 145 5.89 -17.99 13.84
CA SER A 145 6.41 -17.66 12.50
C SER A 145 7.75 -16.90 12.49
N THR A 146 8.25 -16.51 13.66
CA THR A 146 9.39 -15.57 13.80
C THR A 146 10.69 -16.08 13.17
N GLU A 147 10.97 -17.38 13.20
CA GLU A 147 12.23 -17.91 12.68
C GLU A 147 12.40 -17.64 11.18
N GLY A 148 11.33 -17.75 10.39
CA GLY A 148 11.38 -17.39 8.97
C GLY A 148 11.77 -15.92 8.77
N ALA A 149 11.20 -15.02 9.58
CA ALA A 149 11.53 -13.59 9.56
C ALA A 149 12.98 -13.33 10.01
N GLU A 150 13.48 -14.03 11.03
CA GLU A 150 14.87 -13.92 11.48
C GLU A 150 15.87 -14.33 10.38
N LEU A 151 15.56 -15.39 9.62
CA LEU A 151 16.39 -15.80 8.50
C LEU A 151 16.41 -14.73 7.40
N MET A 152 15.25 -14.15 7.08
CA MET A 152 15.15 -13.04 6.12
C MET A 152 15.93 -11.81 6.59
N ALA A 153 15.81 -11.44 7.88
CA ALA A 153 16.55 -10.32 8.48
C ALA A 153 18.07 -10.52 8.39
N LYS A 154 18.53 -11.77 8.54
CA LYS A 154 19.95 -12.12 8.42
C LYS A 154 20.44 -12.08 6.98
N ILE A 155 19.66 -12.58 6.01
CA ILE A 155 20.15 -12.76 4.63
C ILE A 155 19.96 -11.50 3.78
N LEU A 156 18.82 -10.84 3.85
CA LEU A 156 18.46 -9.75 2.93
C LEU A 156 19.51 -8.63 2.83
N PRO A 157 20.13 -8.14 3.93
CA PRO A 157 21.16 -7.11 3.84
C PRO A 157 22.39 -7.52 3.00
N HIS A 158 22.69 -8.82 2.91
CA HIS A 158 23.82 -9.33 2.15
C HIS A 158 23.53 -9.44 0.63
N ILE A 159 22.28 -9.35 0.22
CA ILE A 159 21.84 -9.49 -1.18
C ILE A 159 21.07 -8.26 -1.67
N GLN A 160 21.38 -7.09 -1.09
CA GLN A 160 20.76 -5.79 -1.41
C GLN A 160 19.22 -5.80 -1.25
N GLY A 161 18.72 -6.65 -0.36
CA GLY A 161 17.33 -6.68 0.03
C GLY A 161 17.04 -5.77 1.22
N VAL A 162 15.75 -5.58 1.50
CA VAL A 162 15.21 -4.73 2.54
C VAL A 162 14.37 -5.58 3.50
N PHE A 163 14.75 -5.54 4.79
CA PHE A 163 13.95 -6.07 5.88
C PHE A 163 13.44 -4.91 6.72
N ILE A 164 12.14 -4.83 6.95
CA ILE A 164 11.54 -3.87 7.87
C ILE A 164 10.73 -4.62 8.92
N GLN A 165 11.14 -4.44 10.18
CA GLN A 165 10.27 -4.78 11.30
C GLN A 165 9.18 -3.71 11.41
N ALA A 166 7.97 -4.06 10.98
CA ALA A 166 6.82 -3.18 11.04
C ALA A 166 6.36 -2.97 12.49
N VAL A 167 5.58 -1.92 12.71
CA VAL A 167 5.00 -1.62 14.04
C VAL A 167 3.76 -2.46 14.35
N SER A 168 3.13 -3.05 13.34
CA SER A 168 1.96 -3.92 13.42
C SER A 168 1.77 -4.67 12.10
N GLU A 169 0.93 -5.71 12.11
CA GLU A 169 0.54 -6.42 10.89
C GLU A 169 -0.28 -5.54 9.93
N VAL A 170 -1.00 -4.54 10.44
CA VAL A 170 -1.66 -3.52 9.62
C VAL A 170 -0.62 -2.71 8.84
N ALA A 171 0.47 -2.30 9.47
CA ALA A 171 1.55 -1.60 8.78
C ALA A 171 2.25 -2.53 7.77
N THR A 172 2.48 -3.79 8.13
CA THR A 172 3.07 -4.81 7.26
C THR A 172 2.33 -4.93 5.92
N VAL A 173 1.02 -5.16 5.94
CA VAL A 173 0.25 -5.36 4.70
C VAL A 173 0.23 -4.09 3.84
N ASN A 174 0.25 -2.90 4.46
CA ASN A 174 0.33 -1.64 3.72
C ASN A 174 1.72 -1.41 3.08
N TYR A 175 2.81 -1.85 3.73
CA TYR A 175 4.13 -1.88 3.08
C TYR A 175 4.15 -2.86 1.90
N MET A 176 3.53 -4.03 2.05
CA MET A 176 3.37 -4.99 0.95
C MET A 176 2.57 -4.41 -0.21
N TYR A 177 1.46 -3.70 0.06
CA TYR A 177 0.68 -3.02 -0.97
C TYR A 177 1.54 -2.06 -1.79
N GLY A 178 2.34 -1.22 -1.14
CA GLY A 178 3.26 -0.30 -1.82
C GLY A 178 4.35 -1.00 -2.62
N CYS A 179 4.97 -2.04 -2.05
CA CYS A 179 6.05 -2.79 -2.69
C CYS A 179 5.56 -3.59 -3.91
N GLY A 180 4.43 -4.30 -3.77
CA GLY A 180 3.78 -5.01 -4.86
C GLY A 180 3.31 -4.07 -5.97
N SER A 181 2.82 -2.87 -5.62
CA SER A 181 2.46 -1.83 -6.60
C SER A 181 3.67 -1.40 -7.44
N ALA A 182 4.86 -1.33 -6.83
CA ALA A 182 6.11 -1.07 -7.54
C ALA A 182 6.62 -2.28 -8.37
N GLY A 183 5.82 -3.34 -8.50
CA GLY A 183 6.16 -4.54 -9.27
C GLY A 183 7.28 -5.38 -8.64
N ARG A 184 7.54 -5.21 -7.34
CA ARG A 184 8.63 -5.89 -6.65
C ARG A 184 8.11 -7.05 -5.79
N PRO A 185 8.72 -8.24 -5.85
CA PRO A 185 8.32 -9.33 -4.98
C PRO A 185 8.60 -9.01 -3.51
N CYS A 186 7.56 -9.17 -2.69
CA CYS A 186 7.62 -9.01 -1.25
C CYS A 186 6.87 -10.11 -0.51
N MET A 187 7.27 -10.35 0.74
CA MET A 187 6.57 -11.27 1.63
C MET A 187 6.49 -10.80 3.08
N THR A 188 5.66 -11.52 3.84
CA THR A 188 5.64 -11.50 5.31
C THR A 188 5.51 -12.92 5.87
N PHE A 189 5.99 -13.11 7.10
CA PHE A 189 5.57 -14.19 7.98
C PHE A 189 4.61 -13.62 9.02
N THR A 190 3.54 -14.33 9.32
CA THR A 190 2.57 -13.97 10.36
C THR A 190 1.94 -15.22 10.97
N SER A 191 1.03 -15.04 11.92
CA SER A 191 0.19 -16.09 12.50
C SER A 191 -1.25 -15.61 12.62
N SER A 192 -2.15 -16.47 13.10
CA SER A 192 -3.62 -16.30 13.05
C SER A 192 -4.14 -14.92 13.49
N PRO A 193 -3.70 -14.33 14.62
CA PRO A 193 -4.15 -12.99 15.02
C PRO A 193 -3.63 -11.90 14.07
N GLY A 194 -2.37 -12.00 13.66
CA GLY A 194 -1.74 -11.06 12.76
C GLY A 194 -2.35 -11.10 11.36
N PHE A 195 -2.66 -12.30 10.85
CA PHE A 195 -3.38 -12.47 9.59
C PHE A 195 -4.75 -11.79 9.62
N SER A 196 -5.47 -11.91 10.75
CA SER A 196 -6.77 -11.22 10.94
C SER A 196 -6.64 -9.70 10.87
N LEU A 197 -5.55 -9.12 11.38
CA LEU A 197 -5.26 -7.68 11.28
C LEU A 197 -4.91 -7.24 9.85
N MET A 198 -4.39 -8.15 9.01
CA MET A 198 -4.04 -7.84 7.62
C MET A 198 -5.23 -7.82 6.66
N LEU A 199 -6.39 -8.34 7.06
CA LEU A 199 -7.53 -8.59 6.16
C LEU A 199 -8.04 -7.35 5.42
N GLU A 200 -8.03 -6.18 6.05
CA GLU A 200 -8.37 -4.93 5.36
C GLU A 200 -7.40 -4.66 4.20
N GLY A 201 -6.09 -4.70 4.47
CA GLY A 201 -5.06 -4.48 3.46
C GLY A 201 -5.04 -5.57 2.38
N ILE A 202 -5.31 -6.83 2.74
CA ILE A 202 -5.45 -7.93 1.77
C ILE A 202 -6.61 -7.65 0.82
N SER A 203 -7.76 -7.19 1.33
CA SER A 203 -8.90 -6.83 0.48
C SER A 203 -8.57 -5.69 -0.49
N TYR A 204 -7.74 -4.72 -0.07
CA TYR A 204 -7.23 -3.67 -0.95
C TYR A 204 -6.25 -4.20 -1.99
N MET A 205 -5.34 -5.11 -1.62
CA MET A 205 -4.43 -5.76 -2.56
C MET A 205 -5.21 -6.54 -3.64
N ILE A 206 -6.29 -7.24 -3.26
CA ILE A 206 -7.16 -7.94 -4.21
C ILE A 206 -7.83 -6.96 -5.18
N GLY A 207 -8.49 -5.93 -4.64
CA GLY A 207 -9.22 -4.94 -5.44
C GLY A 207 -8.34 -4.05 -6.31
N ALA A 208 -7.06 -3.91 -5.97
CA ALA A 208 -6.07 -3.15 -6.75
C ALA A 208 -5.18 -4.04 -7.62
N GLU A 209 -5.40 -5.36 -7.63
CA GLU A 209 -4.60 -6.36 -8.35
C GLU A 209 -3.09 -6.23 -8.02
N VAL A 210 -2.78 -6.29 -6.73
CA VAL A 210 -1.41 -6.14 -6.19
C VAL A 210 -0.88 -7.49 -5.71
N PRO A 211 0.26 -7.96 -6.24
CA PRO A 211 0.86 -9.22 -5.80
C PRO A 211 1.56 -9.10 -4.45
N GLY A 212 1.61 -10.20 -3.72
CA GLY A 212 2.40 -10.35 -2.50
C GLY A 212 2.20 -11.74 -1.89
N VAL A 213 3.19 -12.24 -1.15
CA VAL A 213 3.13 -13.56 -0.52
C VAL A 213 3.02 -13.45 0.99
N ILE A 214 1.99 -14.06 1.57
CA ILE A 214 1.73 -14.03 3.01
C ILE A 214 1.83 -15.45 3.54
N VAL A 215 2.80 -15.72 4.39
CA VAL A 215 2.92 -17.01 5.07
C VAL A 215 2.22 -16.91 6.42
N ASN A 216 1.06 -17.53 6.52
CA ASN A 216 0.32 -17.66 7.77
C ASN A 216 0.71 -18.99 8.44
N VAL A 217 1.52 -18.90 9.50
CA VAL A 217 1.86 -20.07 10.34
C VAL A 217 0.85 -20.13 11.49
N MET A 218 -0.13 -20.99 11.32
CA MET A 218 -1.35 -21.05 12.09
C MET A 218 -1.11 -21.63 13.48
N ARG A 219 -1.84 -21.09 14.45
CA ARG A 219 -1.81 -21.53 15.86
C ARG A 219 -3.22 -21.54 16.44
N GLY A 220 -3.39 -22.20 17.58
CA GLY A 220 -4.70 -22.38 18.22
C GLY A 220 -5.44 -21.07 18.43
N GLY A 221 -6.70 -20.99 17.97
CA GLY A 221 -7.63 -19.88 18.21
C GLY A 221 -8.89 -20.32 19.00
N PRO A 222 -9.95 -19.48 19.09
CA PRO A 222 -10.07 -18.09 18.63
C PRO A 222 -9.47 -17.06 19.60
N GLY A 223 -9.46 -15.78 19.22
CA GLY A 223 -8.93 -14.68 20.04
C GLY A 223 -7.40 -14.69 20.11
N LEU A 224 -6.81 -14.44 21.30
CA LEU A 224 -5.36 -14.57 21.48
C LEU A 224 -4.89 -16.02 21.28
N GLY A 225 -5.75 -16.96 21.69
CA GLY A 225 -5.58 -18.37 21.43
C GLY A 225 -4.46 -19.04 22.23
N ASN A 226 -3.79 -20.01 21.60
CA ASN A 226 -2.66 -20.78 22.11
C ASN A 226 -1.53 -20.76 21.05
N ILE A 227 -0.29 -21.02 21.47
CA ILE A 227 0.86 -21.21 20.57
C ILE A 227 0.93 -22.61 19.95
N GLY A 228 0.11 -23.55 20.42
CA GLY A 228 0.01 -24.90 19.86
C GLY A 228 -0.47 -24.89 18.39
N PRO A 229 -0.05 -25.87 17.58
CA PRO A 229 -0.44 -25.94 16.17
C PRO A 229 -1.94 -26.17 16.01
N GLU A 230 -2.54 -25.49 15.04
CA GLU A 230 -3.93 -25.70 14.62
C GLU A 230 -4.07 -25.39 13.13
N GLN A 231 -5.05 -26.03 12.47
CA GLN A 231 -5.34 -25.86 11.04
C GLN A 231 -6.68 -25.13 10.77
N SER A 232 -7.14 -24.26 11.69
CA SER A 232 -8.49 -23.68 11.70
C SER A 232 -8.68 -22.41 10.84
N ASP A 233 -7.60 -21.64 10.57
CA ASP A 233 -7.64 -20.43 9.73
C ASP A 233 -8.00 -20.69 8.26
N ILE A 234 -8.02 -21.94 7.79
CA ILE A 234 -8.42 -22.28 6.42
C ILE A 234 -9.78 -21.66 6.06
N LYS A 235 -10.71 -21.62 7.03
CA LYS A 235 -12.02 -20.96 6.84
C LYS A 235 -11.86 -19.46 6.59
N LEU A 236 -11.00 -18.79 7.35
CA LEU A 236 -10.76 -17.35 7.23
C LEU A 236 -10.11 -17.03 5.88
N VAL A 237 -9.19 -17.87 5.43
CA VAL A 237 -8.47 -17.70 4.16
C VAL A 237 -9.39 -17.96 2.96
N CYS A 238 -10.24 -18.98 3.02
CA CYS A 238 -11.12 -19.29 1.90
C CYS A 238 -12.37 -18.38 1.82
N ARG A 239 -12.79 -17.73 2.91
CA ARG A 239 -14.10 -17.05 2.98
C ARG A 239 -14.10 -15.69 3.68
N GLY A 240 -13.00 -15.25 4.26
CA GLY A 240 -12.96 -14.08 5.15
C GLY A 240 -11.79 -13.14 4.90
N LEU A 241 -11.34 -13.00 3.65
CA LEU A 241 -10.21 -12.18 3.19
C LEU A 241 -10.47 -10.65 3.26
N GLY A 242 -11.24 -10.20 4.24
CA GLY A 242 -11.73 -8.83 4.35
C GLY A 242 -13.08 -8.63 3.67
N HIS A 243 -13.44 -7.37 3.44
CA HIS A 243 -14.76 -6.98 2.93
C HIS A 243 -14.87 -7.11 1.40
N GLY A 244 -16.10 -7.22 0.89
CA GLY A 244 -16.38 -7.23 -0.55
C GLY A 244 -16.28 -8.60 -1.20
N ASN A 245 -16.29 -8.63 -2.54
CA ASN A 245 -16.14 -9.87 -3.31
C ASN A 245 -14.65 -10.26 -3.39
N THR A 246 -14.15 -10.87 -2.32
CA THR A 246 -12.72 -11.20 -2.18
C THR A 246 -12.43 -12.67 -2.45
N HIS A 247 -11.32 -12.91 -3.14
CA HIS A 247 -10.74 -14.23 -3.35
C HIS A 247 -9.22 -14.08 -3.42
N ALA A 248 -8.49 -15.06 -2.92
CA ALA A 248 -7.04 -15.13 -3.02
C ALA A 248 -6.61 -16.59 -3.14
N LEU A 249 -5.48 -16.82 -3.79
CA LEU A 249 -4.93 -18.17 -3.92
C LEU A 249 -4.38 -18.62 -2.56
N ALA A 250 -4.73 -19.84 -2.17
CA ALA A 250 -4.28 -20.46 -0.93
C ALA A 250 -3.50 -21.74 -1.25
N LEU A 251 -2.27 -21.84 -0.75
CA LEU A 251 -1.40 -23.01 -0.88
C LEU A 251 -1.16 -23.60 0.50
N ALA A 252 -1.36 -24.92 0.66
CA ALA A 252 -1.23 -25.62 1.93
C ALA A 252 -0.17 -26.73 1.81
N PRO A 253 1.11 -26.43 2.06
CA PRO A 253 2.19 -27.42 2.04
C PRO A 253 2.00 -28.50 3.11
N ALA A 254 2.42 -29.73 2.79
CA ALA A 254 2.38 -30.87 3.69
C ALA A 254 3.70 -31.08 4.47
N ASP A 255 4.83 -30.59 3.94
CA ASP A 255 6.15 -30.78 4.52
C ASP A 255 7.12 -29.61 4.23
N PRO A 256 8.33 -29.58 4.83
CA PRO A 256 9.31 -28.52 4.55
C PRO A 256 9.79 -28.43 3.10
N GLN A 257 9.76 -29.51 2.32
CA GLN A 257 10.11 -29.45 0.90
C GLN A 257 9.04 -28.66 0.13
N GLU A 258 7.76 -28.97 0.37
CA GLU A 258 6.65 -28.23 -0.21
C GLU A 258 6.58 -26.79 0.30
N MET A 259 7.00 -26.50 1.53
CA MET A 259 7.13 -25.12 2.02
C MET A 259 8.08 -24.30 1.14
N LEU A 260 9.18 -24.88 0.65
CA LEU A 260 10.09 -24.21 -0.30
C LEU A 260 9.42 -24.09 -1.68
N ASP A 261 8.99 -25.21 -2.23
CA ASP A 261 8.51 -25.31 -3.61
C ASP A 261 7.24 -24.47 -3.84
N LEU A 262 6.28 -24.56 -2.92
CA LEU A 262 5.05 -23.76 -2.97
C LEU A 262 5.30 -22.29 -2.65
N THR A 263 6.37 -21.93 -1.94
CA THR A 263 6.72 -20.51 -1.80
C THR A 263 7.23 -19.94 -3.12
N MET A 264 8.05 -20.69 -3.86
CA MET A 264 8.46 -20.26 -5.20
C MET A 264 7.27 -20.16 -6.16
N GLU A 265 6.40 -21.15 -6.12
CA GLU A 265 5.17 -21.16 -6.91
C GLU A 265 4.22 -20.01 -6.51
N ALA A 266 4.13 -19.66 -5.23
CA ALA A 266 3.33 -18.55 -4.75
C ALA A 266 3.72 -17.22 -5.40
N PHE A 267 5.02 -16.94 -5.53
CA PHE A 267 5.47 -15.72 -6.23
C PHE A 267 5.11 -15.74 -7.71
N ARG A 268 5.30 -16.88 -8.38
CA ARG A 268 4.91 -17.04 -9.79
C ARG A 268 3.42 -16.80 -9.99
N LEU A 269 2.58 -17.39 -9.13
CA LEU A 269 1.12 -17.24 -9.17
C LEU A 269 0.70 -15.81 -8.82
N ALA A 270 1.31 -15.20 -7.81
CA ALA A 270 1.00 -13.83 -7.37
C ALA A 270 1.17 -12.85 -8.52
N PHE A 271 2.30 -12.91 -9.24
CA PHE A 271 2.57 -12.02 -10.37
C PHE A 271 1.79 -12.39 -11.63
N LYS A 272 1.57 -13.69 -11.89
CA LYS A 272 0.76 -14.14 -13.03
C LYS A 272 -0.67 -13.64 -12.95
N TYR A 273 -1.32 -13.79 -11.79
CA TYR A 273 -2.72 -13.43 -11.60
C TYR A 273 -2.91 -12.03 -11.02
N ARG A 274 -1.82 -11.35 -10.63
CA ARG A 274 -1.82 -10.05 -9.95
C ARG A 274 -2.66 -10.06 -8.67
N GLN A 275 -2.45 -11.07 -7.82
CA GLN A 275 -3.23 -11.27 -6.60
C GLN A 275 -2.31 -11.65 -5.43
N PRO A 276 -2.70 -11.36 -4.17
CA PRO A 276 -2.01 -11.91 -3.03
C PRO A 276 -2.15 -13.43 -3.00
N VAL A 277 -1.08 -14.12 -2.58
CA VAL A 277 -1.08 -15.57 -2.38
C VAL A 277 -0.77 -15.86 -0.92
N ILE A 278 -1.57 -16.75 -0.33
CA ILE A 278 -1.48 -17.10 1.08
C ILE A 278 -0.96 -18.51 1.19
N ILE A 279 0.13 -18.69 1.93
CA ILE A 279 0.70 -20.01 2.24
C ILE A 279 0.28 -20.36 3.66
N LEU A 280 -0.32 -21.53 3.83
CA LEU A 280 -0.87 -22.03 5.09
C LEU A 280 0.00 -23.14 5.63
N GLY A 281 0.76 -22.84 6.68
CA GLY A 281 1.39 -23.84 7.53
C GLY A 281 0.82 -23.77 8.94
N ASP A 282 1.13 -24.75 9.78
CA ASP A 282 0.82 -24.68 11.21
C ASP A 282 2.10 -24.63 12.05
N GLY A 283 1.96 -24.40 13.35
CA GLY A 283 3.09 -24.34 14.27
C GLY A 283 3.95 -25.61 14.30
N TYR A 284 3.45 -26.76 13.86
CA TYR A 284 4.24 -27.99 13.76
C TYR A 284 5.07 -27.97 12.49
N LEU A 285 4.44 -27.74 11.33
CA LEU A 285 5.11 -27.65 10.04
C LEU A 285 6.15 -26.51 10.02
N GLY A 286 5.85 -25.39 10.66
CA GLY A 286 6.79 -24.28 10.76
C GLY A 286 8.08 -24.63 11.50
N GLN A 287 8.02 -25.57 12.45
CA GLN A 287 9.11 -25.89 13.39
C GLN A 287 9.78 -27.25 13.12
N VAL A 288 9.11 -28.17 12.41
CA VAL A 288 9.68 -29.46 12.05
C VAL A 288 10.90 -29.27 11.15
N THR A 289 11.98 -29.99 11.46
CA THR A 289 13.20 -30.00 10.64
C THR A 289 13.19 -31.24 9.77
N SER A 290 13.33 -31.04 8.46
CA SER A 290 13.38 -32.13 7.48
C SER A 290 14.42 -31.85 6.40
N GLN A 291 14.67 -32.87 5.59
CA GLN A 291 15.53 -32.80 4.43
C GLN A 291 14.84 -31.99 3.31
N VAL A 292 15.51 -30.95 2.81
CA VAL A 292 15.02 -30.07 1.73
C VAL A 292 16.10 -29.98 0.64
N LYS A 293 15.71 -30.23 -0.61
CA LYS A 293 16.56 -30.10 -1.79
C LYS A 293 16.29 -28.76 -2.46
N LEU A 294 17.37 -28.09 -2.86
CA LEU A 294 17.26 -26.87 -3.63
C LEU A 294 16.78 -27.18 -5.07
N PRO A 295 16.02 -26.26 -5.70
CA PRO A 295 15.64 -26.38 -7.10
C PRO A 295 16.86 -26.22 -8.01
N LYS A 296 16.68 -26.53 -9.30
CA LYS A 296 17.75 -26.38 -10.32
C LYS A 296 18.05 -24.93 -10.69
N HIS A 297 17.16 -24.00 -10.38
CA HIS A 297 17.29 -22.60 -10.73
C HIS A 297 16.70 -21.69 -9.65
N MET A 298 17.18 -20.46 -9.61
CA MET A 298 16.51 -19.34 -8.97
C MET A 298 15.94 -18.38 -10.03
N VAL A 299 15.06 -17.49 -9.60
CA VAL A 299 14.41 -16.48 -10.43
C VAL A 299 14.99 -15.10 -10.08
N GLU A 300 15.39 -14.36 -11.10
CA GLU A 300 15.61 -12.91 -11.04
C GLU A 300 14.37 -12.24 -11.66
N PRO A 301 13.51 -11.62 -10.83
CA PRO A 301 12.24 -11.07 -11.28
C PRO A 301 12.45 -9.86 -12.18
N GLY A 302 11.67 -9.79 -13.25
CA GLY A 302 11.58 -8.60 -14.08
C GLY A 302 10.74 -7.48 -13.44
N ILE A 303 10.36 -6.51 -14.26
CA ILE A 303 9.47 -5.40 -13.89
C ILE A 303 8.26 -5.44 -14.80
N PRO A 304 7.04 -5.63 -14.26
CA PRO A 304 5.82 -5.62 -15.05
C PRO A 304 5.47 -4.22 -15.57
N ALA A 305 4.90 -4.15 -16.78
CA ALA A 305 4.46 -2.89 -17.40
C ALA A 305 3.43 -2.09 -16.57
N TRP A 306 2.64 -2.75 -15.72
CA TRP A 306 1.62 -2.13 -14.88
C TRP A 306 2.18 -1.52 -13.57
N ALA A 307 3.44 -1.80 -13.24
CA ALA A 307 4.04 -1.41 -11.97
C ALA A 307 4.15 0.12 -11.84
N THR A 308 4.11 0.65 -10.62
CA THR A 308 4.42 2.05 -10.32
C THR A 308 5.88 2.17 -9.88
N ALA A 309 6.81 1.88 -10.79
CA ALA A 309 8.24 1.72 -10.49
C ALA A 309 8.99 3.04 -10.22
N GLY A 310 8.37 4.20 -10.46
CA GLY A 310 8.94 5.52 -10.18
C GLY A 310 9.86 6.07 -11.27
N ASP A 311 9.90 5.44 -12.44
CA ASP A 311 10.58 5.95 -13.64
C ASP A 311 9.62 6.63 -14.62
N ARG A 312 10.18 7.13 -15.73
CA ARG A 312 9.43 7.89 -16.75
C ARG A 312 8.40 7.03 -17.50
N GLU A 313 8.68 5.75 -17.72
CA GLU A 313 7.84 4.83 -18.50
C GLU A 313 6.64 4.33 -17.69
N HIS A 314 6.80 4.19 -16.38
CA HIS A 314 5.73 3.77 -15.47
C HIS A 314 4.94 4.94 -14.88
N ARG A 315 5.29 6.18 -15.22
CA ARG A 315 4.74 7.40 -14.59
C ARG A 315 3.23 7.58 -14.78
N ALA A 316 2.65 6.97 -15.82
CA ALA A 316 1.22 7.02 -16.09
C ALA A 316 0.40 5.95 -15.34
N ASN A 317 1.06 4.97 -14.71
CA ASN A 317 0.38 3.84 -14.08
C ASN A 317 -0.33 4.27 -12.78
N LEU A 318 -1.48 3.63 -12.53
CA LEU A 318 -2.29 3.87 -11.35
C LEU A 318 -2.69 2.52 -10.74
N VAL A 319 -2.33 2.32 -9.47
CA VAL A 319 -2.73 1.15 -8.69
C VAL A 319 -3.71 1.61 -7.61
N THR A 320 -4.99 1.28 -7.78
CA THR A 320 -6.05 1.70 -6.87
C THR A 320 -7.24 0.75 -6.85
N SER A 321 -7.77 0.54 -5.65
CA SER A 321 -8.99 -0.23 -5.38
C SER A 321 -10.27 0.63 -5.39
N ILE A 322 -10.17 1.95 -5.60
CA ILE A 322 -11.35 2.82 -5.58
C ILE A 322 -12.07 2.81 -6.94
N ARG A 323 -13.39 2.58 -6.89
CA ARG A 323 -14.30 2.75 -8.03
C ARG A 323 -15.51 3.53 -7.51
N LEU A 324 -15.73 4.73 -8.06
CA LEU A 324 -16.77 5.63 -7.56
C LEU A 324 -18.17 5.28 -8.07
N THR A 325 -18.25 4.67 -9.26
CA THR A 325 -19.53 4.24 -9.82
C THR A 325 -19.77 2.76 -9.52
N GLU A 326 -21.02 2.41 -9.25
CA GLU A 326 -21.43 1.03 -8.97
C GLU A 326 -21.18 0.13 -10.20
N ALA A 327 -21.39 0.65 -11.41
CA ALA A 327 -21.17 -0.07 -12.66
C ALA A 327 -19.69 -0.41 -12.90
N ASP A 328 -18.76 0.48 -12.54
CA ASP A 328 -17.32 0.19 -12.68
C ASP A 328 -16.85 -0.82 -11.62
N LEU A 329 -17.44 -0.78 -10.42
CA LEU A 329 -17.17 -1.77 -9.38
C LEU A 329 -17.73 -3.15 -9.75
N GLU A 330 -18.93 -3.22 -10.33
CA GLU A 330 -19.52 -4.47 -10.81
C GLU A 330 -18.66 -5.12 -11.90
N LYS A 331 -18.19 -4.35 -12.89
CA LYS A 331 -17.24 -4.83 -13.91
C LYS A 331 -15.96 -5.37 -13.30
N LEU A 332 -15.40 -4.67 -12.30
CA LEU A 332 -14.22 -5.14 -11.57
C LEU A 332 -14.50 -6.48 -10.87
N ASN A 333 -15.65 -6.62 -10.22
CA ASN A 333 -16.01 -7.88 -9.54
C ASN A 333 -16.14 -9.05 -10.53
N HIS A 334 -16.72 -8.83 -11.71
CA HIS A 334 -16.77 -9.84 -12.77
C HIS A 334 -15.38 -10.21 -13.26
N HIS A 335 -14.55 -9.21 -13.58
CA HIS A 335 -13.15 -9.41 -13.99
C HIS A 335 -12.37 -10.22 -12.95
N LEU A 336 -12.46 -9.85 -11.66
CA LEU A 336 -11.81 -10.59 -10.60
C LEU A 336 -12.31 -12.03 -10.51
N ASN A 337 -13.61 -12.29 -10.65
CA ASN A 337 -14.15 -13.66 -10.67
C ASN A 337 -13.61 -14.47 -11.86
N ASP A 338 -13.45 -13.85 -13.03
CA ASP A 338 -12.93 -14.49 -14.24
C ASP A 338 -11.44 -14.87 -14.13
N ILE A 339 -10.65 -14.13 -13.33
CA ILE A 339 -9.25 -14.51 -13.04
C ILE A 339 -9.18 -15.89 -12.36
N TYR A 340 -10.20 -16.27 -11.60
CA TYR A 340 -10.24 -17.49 -10.78
C TYR A 340 -11.06 -18.64 -11.38
N ALA A 341 -11.77 -18.40 -12.48
CA ALA A 341 -12.62 -19.39 -13.15
C ALA A 341 -11.82 -20.36 -14.02
#